data_AF-A0A524GVD3-F1
#
_entry.id   AF-A0A524GVD3-F1
#
_cell.length_a   1.000
_cell.length_b   1.000
_cell.length_c   1.000
_cell.angle_alpha   90.00
_cell.angle_beta   90.00
_cell.angle_gamma   90.00
#
_symmetry.space_group_name_H-M   'P 1'
#
loop_
_entity.id
_entity.type
_entity.pdbx_description
1 polymer ?
#
loop_
_entity_poly.entity_id
_entity_poly.type
_entity_poly.pdbx_seq_one_letter_code
_entity_poly.pdbx_strand_id
1 'polypeptide(L)'
;MRSIDPIHLDQTTIIDGGAYVQKDHLHPHLIIFSGNNSGRRHKLRRGTSTIGRSPSTDISLNDDRVSRVHCIIEWMGDTITVEDKASTNGTFVDSCRVNRAILSPGVTFQVGHSMMKIEYKTEAEIRLEENLLYSATFDTLTGIFNRYHFTKLAAMEVAYAGRHKLPVGIIIADIDNFKSINDTYGHQWGDFVLSRFANIVIENKRTEDLVARYGGDEFIILPRGEVSQEAMYAYCERIRRAVEDFKFSFDTVAVGITVSIGFHFKKSELADPETTLSDLIHTADQALYCAKEKGRNRTESCCNIPVEPVGTLPVSGRVLSGKIVRRP
;
A
#
# COMPACT_ATOMS: atom_id res chain seq x y z
N MET A 1 13.17 -23.04 -54.94
CA MET A 1 14.39 -22.23 -54.82
C MET A 1 13.98 -20.80 -54.48
N ARG A 2 13.70 -20.56 -53.20
CA ARG A 2 13.55 -19.23 -52.57
C ARG A 2 14.08 -19.44 -51.15
N SER A 3 15.29 -18.93 -50.90
CA SER A 3 15.98 -19.01 -49.61
C SER A 3 15.32 -18.05 -48.63
N ILE A 4 15.08 -18.57 -47.44
CA ILE A 4 14.66 -17.85 -46.25
C ILE A 4 15.96 -17.37 -45.61
N ASP A 5 16.15 -16.06 -45.49
CA ASP A 5 17.31 -15.49 -44.81
C ASP A 5 17.15 -15.66 -43.28
N PRO A 6 18.17 -16.18 -42.58
CA PRO A 6 18.16 -16.32 -41.13
C PRO A 6 18.52 -15.00 -40.43
N ILE A 7 17.78 -14.73 -39.36
CA ILE A 7 18.05 -13.66 -38.39
C ILE A 7 19.38 -13.95 -37.69
N HIS A 8 20.39 -13.10 -37.92
CA HIS A 8 21.63 -13.10 -37.14
C HIS A 8 21.54 -12.02 -36.06
N LEU A 9 21.46 -12.46 -34.80
CA LEU A 9 22.00 -11.72 -33.66
C LEU A 9 23.52 -11.76 -33.76
N ASP A 10 24.17 -10.61 -33.84
CA ASP A 10 25.35 -10.25 -33.04
C ASP A 10 25.92 -8.91 -33.50
N GLN A 11 26.22 -8.05 -32.52
CA GLN A 11 27.49 -7.33 -32.32
C GLN A 11 27.26 -5.99 -31.64
N THR A 12 27.49 -6.01 -30.33
CA THR A 12 27.97 -4.92 -29.50
C THR A 12 28.85 -3.97 -30.29
N THR A 13 28.41 -2.72 -30.43
CA THR A 13 29.33 -1.64 -30.80
C THR A 13 29.44 -0.70 -29.60
N ILE A 14 30.55 -0.83 -28.87
CA ILE A 14 31.05 0.26 -28.03
C ILE A 14 31.51 1.33 -29.02
N ILE A 15 30.81 2.46 -29.07
CA ILE A 15 31.33 3.68 -29.70
C ILE A 15 31.37 4.73 -28.60
N ASP A 16 32.61 5.07 -28.26
CA ASP A 16 33.02 6.19 -27.44
C ASP A 16 32.64 7.51 -28.11
N GLY A 17 32.26 8.52 -27.32
CA GLY A 17 32.20 9.92 -27.77
C GLY A 17 30.82 10.48 -28.13
N GLY A 18 30.19 11.12 -27.14
CA GLY A 18 29.52 12.40 -27.35
C GLY A 18 28.24 12.42 -28.19
N ALA A 19 27.13 11.98 -27.60
CA ALA A 19 25.82 12.53 -27.93
C ALA A 19 25.04 12.76 -26.63
N TYR A 20 25.20 13.97 -26.09
CA TYR A 20 24.34 14.54 -25.07
C TYR A 20 22.88 14.41 -25.53
N VAL A 21 22.15 13.45 -24.96
CA VAL A 21 20.68 13.48 -24.98
C VAL A 21 20.27 14.80 -24.34
N GLN A 22 19.41 15.56 -25.02
CA GLN A 22 19.01 16.92 -24.62
C GLN A 22 18.70 17.02 -23.11
N LYS A 23 19.48 17.84 -22.43
CA LYS A 23 19.53 18.05 -20.96
C LYS A 23 18.32 18.79 -20.38
N ASP A 24 17.34 19.20 -21.19
CA ASP A 24 16.28 20.13 -20.77
C ASP A 24 15.19 19.51 -19.89
N HIS A 25 15.20 18.19 -19.68
CA HIS A 25 14.18 17.50 -18.87
C HIS A 25 14.72 16.83 -17.61
N LEU A 26 16.04 16.74 -17.43
CA LEU A 26 16.67 16.13 -16.26
C LEU A 26 16.82 17.16 -15.14
N HIS A 27 16.16 16.93 -14.00
CA HIS A 27 16.25 17.79 -12.82
C HIS A 27 17.03 17.10 -11.69
N PRO A 28 17.96 17.79 -11.03
CA PRO A 28 18.72 17.22 -9.93
C PRO A 28 17.85 17.11 -8.66
N HIS A 29 17.90 15.92 -8.08
CA HIS A 29 17.25 15.56 -6.84
C HIS A 29 18.29 15.09 -5.84
N LEU A 30 18.21 15.61 -4.62
CA LEU A 30 18.98 15.12 -3.50
C LEU A 30 18.23 13.95 -2.86
N ILE A 31 18.86 12.78 -2.82
CA ILE A 31 18.31 11.56 -2.22
C ILE A 31 19.06 11.28 -0.92
N ILE A 32 18.34 11.13 0.18
CA ILE A 32 18.87 10.68 1.47
C ILE A 32 18.65 9.18 1.56
N PHE A 33 19.72 8.38 1.63
CA PHE A 33 19.59 6.91 1.64
C PHE A 33 20.10 6.25 2.93
N SER A 34 20.65 7.02 3.87
CA SER A 34 20.98 6.57 5.23
C SER A 34 20.75 7.66 6.27
N GLY A 35 20.56 7.27 7.53
CA GLY A 35 20.26 8.14 8.68
C GLY A 35 18.77 8.26 9.00
N ASN A 36 18.42 9.12 9.96
CA ASN A 36 17.05 9.30 10.46
C ASN A 36 16.04 9.80 9.42
N ASN A 37 16.52 10.30 8.28
CA ASN A 37 15.71 10.83 7.18
C ASN A 37 15.85 9.98 5.91
N SER A 38 16.25 8.72 6.04
CA SER A 38 16.39 7.80 4.91
C SER A 38 15.11 7.70 4.09
N GLY A 39 15.25 7.64 2.76
CA GLY A 39 14.16 7.62 1.80
C GLY A 39 13.61 8.99 1.40
N ARG A 40 14.00 10.09 2.07
CA ARG A 40 13.55 11.44 1.65
C ARG A 40 14.26 11.90 0.39
N ARG A 41 13.49 12.57 -0.48
CA ARG A 41 13.94 13.18 -1.74
C ARG A 41 13.62 14.68 -1.73
N HIS A 42 14.59 15.48 -2.13
CA HIS A 42 14.43 16.94 -2.26
C HIS A 42 14.77 17.39 -3.68
N LYS A 43 13.79 17.99 -4.38
CA LYS A 43 14.01 18.64 -5.68
C LYS A 43 14.84 19.89 -5.46
N LEU A 44 16.03 19.95 -6.07
CA LEU A 44 16.90 21.11 -5.92
C LEU A 44 16.40 22.26 -6.81
N ARG A 45 16.43 23.47 -6.25
CA ARG A 45 16.13 24.71 -6.98
C ARG A 45 17.44 25.29 -7.51
N ARG A 46 17.39 26.01 -8.64
CA ARG A 46 18.56 26.78 -9.11
C ARG A 46 18.95 27.80 -8.04
N GLY A 47 20.24 27.98 -7.83
CA GLY A 47 20.79 28.78 -6.73
C GLY A 47 21.15 27.92 -5.52
N THR A 48 21.07 28.51 -4.34
CA THR A 48 21.54 27.92 -3.08
C THR A 48 20.39 27.28 -2.30
N SER A 49 20.61 26.05 -1.81
CA SER A 49 19.77 25.34 -0.86
C SER A 49 20.58 25.04 0.40
N THR A 50 20.03 25.37 1.56
CA THR A 50 20.69 25.18 2.86
C THR A 50 20.36 23.82 3.47
N ILE A 51 21.36 23.14 4.03
CA ILE A 51 21.20 21.89 4.78
C ILE A 51 21.63 22.12 6.23
N GLY A 52 20.79 21.71 7.18
CA GLY A 52 21.16 21.77 8.58
C GLY A 52 20.11 21.18 9.52
N ARG A 53 20.39 21.20 10.83
CA ARG A 53 19.43 20.75 11.85
C ARG A 53 18.30 21.76 12.11
N SER A 54 18.51 23.03 11.75
CA SER A 54 17.49 24.06 11.97
C SER A 54 16.28 23.82 11.07
N PRO A 55 15.04 23.91 11.60
CA PRO A 55 13.82 23.92 10.79
C PRO A 55 13.76 25.05 9.76
N SER A 56 14.57 26.11 9.94
CA SER A 56 14.66 27.24 9.02
C SER A 56 15.51 26.98 7.76
N THR A 57 16.07 25.79 7.61
CA THR A 57 16.86 25.39 6.43
C THR A 57 15.97 24.77 5.36
N ASP A 58 16.37 24.87 4.10
CA ASP A 58 15.62 24.29 2.98
C ASP A 58 15.51 22.76 3.08
N ILE A 59 16.56 22.13 3.63
CA ILE A 59 16.64 20.70 3.87
C ILE A 59 17.03 20.48 5.34
N SER A 60 15.99 20.31 6.17
CA SER A 60 16.15 20.07 7.60
C SER A 60 16.43 18.60 7.91
N LEU A 61 17.51 18.34 8.66
CA LEU A 61 17.94 17.02 9.09
C LEU A 61 17.82 16.87 10.61
N ASN A 62 16.97 15.95 11.05
CA ASN A 62 16.85 15.59 12.47
C ASN A 62 18.01 14.70 12.95
N ASP A 63 19.18 15.31 13.18
CA ASP A 63 20.40 14.65 13.65
C ASP A 63 21.26 15.62 14.48
N ASP A 64 21.58 15.25 15.72
CA ASP A 64 22.34 16.08 16.66
C ASP A 64 23.79 16.33 16.25
N ARG A 65 24.34 15.53 15.33
CA ARG A 65 25.66 15.77 14.76
C ARG A 65 25.64 16.82 13.65
N VAL A 66 24.46 17.29 13.25
CA VAL A 66 24.30 18.29 12.21
C VAL A 66 24.19 19.69 12.86
N SER A 67 25.10 20.60 12.49
CA SER A 67 25.01 22.01 12.87
C SER A 67 23.70 22.66 12.39
N ARG A 68 23.26 23.75 13.04
CA ARG A 68 21.99 24.45 12.72
C ARG A 68 21.89 24.81 11.23
N VAL A 69 22.99 25.33 10.69
CA VAL A 69 23.28 25.41 9.25
C VAL A 69 24.61 24.70 9.09
N HIS A 70 24.62 23.57 8.36
CA HIS A 70 25.79 22.69 8.29
C HIS A 70 26.56 22.92 6.98
N CYS A 71 25.85 22.86 5.87
CA CYS A 71 26.41 23.11 4.56
C CYS A 71 25.35 23.73 3.64
N ILE A 72 25.80 24.19 2.49
CA ILE A 72 24.95 24.65 1.41
C ILE A 72 25.21 23.79 0.17
N ILE A 73 24.16 23.55 -0.59
CA ILE A 73 24.23 23.01 -1.94
C ILE A 73 23.90 24.13 -2.90
N GLU A 74 24.74 24.34 -3.90
CA GLU A 74 24.53 25.33 -4.93
C GLU A 74 24.42 24.65 -6.30
N TRP A 75 23.28 24.85 -6.97
CA TRP A 75 23.06 24.38 -8.34
C TRP A 75 23.10 25.55 -9.33
N MET A 76 24.16 25.60 -10.14
CA MET A 76 24.41 26.66 -11.14
C MET A 76 23.99 26.25 -12.57
N GLY A 77 23.09 25.27 -12.71
CA GLY A 77 22.64 24.75 -14.01
C GLY A 77 23.40 23.50 -14.42
N ASP A 78 24.69 23.61 -14.70
CA ASP A 78 25.51 22.46 -15.12
C ASP A 78 26.29 21.79 -14.00
N THR A 79 26.54 22.51 -12.91
CA THR A 79 27.33 22.04 -11.78
C THR A 79 26.57 22.17 -10.47
N ILE A 80 26.78 21.18 -9.61
CA ILE A 80 26.27 21.19 -8.24
C ILE A 80 27.48 21.15 -7.32
N THR A 81 27.55 22.08 -6.38
CA THR A 81 28.61 22.11 -5.38
C THR A 81 28.02 22.00 -3.99
N VAL A 82 28.75 21.36 -3.09
CA VAL A 82 28.50 21.40 -1.66
C VAL A 82 29.59 22.22 -0.99
N GLU A 83 29.22 23.13 -0.09
CA GLU A 83 30.13 23.94 0.70
C GLU A 83 29.79 23.83 2.18
N ASP A 84 30.76 23.44 3.00
CA ASP A 84 30.63 23.36 4.46
C ASP A 84 30.62 24.77 5.07
N LYS A 85 29.64 25.05 5.93
CA LYS A 85 29.48 26.34 6.60
C LYS A 85 30.11 26.34 7.99
N ALA A 86 31.38 25.92 8.08
CA ALA A 86 32.12 25.77 9.32
C ALA A 86 31.37 24.89 10.34
N SER A 87 30.88 23.76 9.84
CA SER A 87 30.14 22.81 10.68
C SER A 87 31.06 22.17 11.73
N THR A 88 30.46 21.77 12.85
CA THR A 88 31.21 21.18 13.97
C THR A 88 31.83 19.84 13.59
N ASN A 89 31.09 19.01 12.85
CA ASN A 89 31.50 17.65 12.50
C ASN A 89 32.06 17.50 11.08
N GLY A 90 31.99 18.57 10.26
CA GLY A 90 32.44 18.55 8.88
C GLY A 90 31.45 17.90 7.91
N THR A 91 31.54 18.35 6.66
CA THR A 91 30.92 17.69 5.49
C THR A 91 31.94 16.79 4.82
N PHE A 92 31.53 15.59 4.41
CA PHE A 92 32.41 14.61 3.75
C PHE A 92 31.87 14.25 2.38
N VAL A 93 32.75 14.14 1.37
CA VAL A 93 32.41 13.67 0.01
C VAL A 93 33.33 12.50 -0.29
N ASP A 94 32.76 11.35 -0.67
CA ASP A 94 33.47 10.08 -0.83
C ASP A 94 34.44 9.78 0.34
N SER A 95 33.95 9.99 1.57
CA SER A 95 34.68 9.83 2.84
C SER A 95 35.80 10.85 3.12
N CYS A 96 36.05 11.80 2.23
CA CYS A 96 37.03 12.88 2.44
C CYS A 96 36.33 14.12 3.02
N ARG A 97 36.86 14.69 4.10
CA ARG A 97 36.34 15.97 4.63
C ARG A 97 36.62 17.10 3.63
N VAL A 98 35.60 17.88 3.30
CA VAL A 98 35.70 18.96 2.31
C VAL A 98 35.19 20.28 2.87
N ASN A 99 35.82 21.38 2.46
CA ASN A 99 35.26 22.72 2.64
C ASN A 99 34.33 23.07 1.48
N ARG A 100 34.71 22.70 0.25
CA ARG A 100 33.88 22.82 -0.95
C ARG A 100 34.23 21.69 -1.91
N ALA A 101 33.23 21.09 -2.55
CA ALA A 101 33.41 20.05 -3.55
C ALA A 101 32.32 20.09 -4.62
N ILE A 102 32.65 19.63 -5.83
CA ILE A 102 31.68 19.39 -6.90
C ILE A 102 31.05 18.02 -6.69
N LEU A 103 29.73 17.95 -6.76
CA LEU A 103 28.98 16.71 -6.67
C LEU A 103 28.63 16.21 -8.08
N SER A 104 29.44 15.29 -8.59
CA SER A 104 29.13 14.55 -9.82
C SER A 104 27.97 13.57 -9.59
N PRO A 105 27.19 13.21 -10.64
CA PRO A 105 26.16 12.18 -10.52
C PRO A 105 26.73 10.88 -9.92
N GLY A 106 26.04 10.32 -8.92
CA GLY A 106 26.45 9.08 -8.25
C GLY A 106 27.47 9.25 -7.11
N VAL A 107 28.13 10.40 -6.99
CA VAL A 107 29.01 10.71 -5.85
C VAL A 107 28.19 10.82 -4.58
N THR A 108 28.71 10.22 -3.51
CA THR A 108 28.05 10.25 -2.20
C THR A 108 28.68 11.31 -1.32
N PHE A 109 27.87 11.97 -0.53
CA PHE A 109 28.35 12.89 0.49
C PHE A 109 27.58 12.68 1.80
N GLN A 110 28.23 13.01 2.90
CA GLN A 110 27.77 12.74 4.25
C GLN A 110 27.76 14.03 5.08
N VAL A 111 26.67 14.20 5.81
CA VAL A 111 26.43 15.29 6.76
C VAL A 111 25.88 14.67 8.05
N GLY A 112 26.65 14.72 9.13
CA GLY A 112 26.32 13.97 10.36
C GLY A 112 26.31 12.46 10.10
N HIS A 113 25.21 11.79 10.42
CA HIS A 113 24.97 10.38 10.06
C HIS A 113 24.19 10.20 8.74
N SER A 114 23.77 11.30 8.10
CA SER A 114 22.99 11.22 6.88
C SER A 114 23.91 11.10 5.67
N MET A 115 23.76 10.01 4.91
CA MET A 115 24.42 9.85 3.61
C MET A 115 23.44 10.18 2.48
N MET A 116 23.94 10.94 1.51
CA MET A 116 23.14 11.51 0.44
C MET A 116 23.87 11.42 -0.90
N LYS A 117 23.11 11.48 -2.00
CA LYS A 117 23.64 11.59 -3.36
C LYS A 117 22.74 12.44 -4.24
N ILE A 118 23.29 12.92 -5.34
CA ILE A 118 22.53 13.59 -6.38
C ILE A 118 22.15 12.59 -7.47
N GLU A 119 20.86 12.54 -7.79
CA GLU A 119 20.31 11.84 -8.94
C GLU A 119 19.62 12.82 -9.87
N TYR A 120 19.77 12.62 -11.17
CA TYR A 120 19.06 13.40 -12.19
C TYR A 120 17.87 12.58 -12.64
N LYS A 121 16.67 13.14 -12.50
CA LYS A 121 15.43 12.49 -12.92
C LYS A 121 14.59 13.42 -13.76
N THR A 122 13.95 12.86 -14.75
CA THR A 122 12.90 13.51 -15.52
C THR A 122 11.60 13.54 -14.73
N GLU A 123 10.72 14.46 -15.08
CA GLU A 123 9.37 14.50 -14.51
C GLU A 123 8.58 13.22 -14.83
N ALA A 124 8.89 12.54 -15.95
CA ALA A 124 8.30 11.25 -16.28
C ALA A 124 8.74 10.14 -15.32
N GLU A 125 10.03 10.05 -14.98
CA GLU A 125 10.56 9.07 -14.03
C GLU A 125 10.01 9.31 -12.62
N ILE A 126 9.91 10.58 -12.20
CA ILE A 126 9.33 10.94 -10.90
C ILE A 126 7.87 10.48 -10.81
N ARG A 127 7.07 10.79 -11.84
CA ARG A 127 5.67 10.36 -11.91
C ARG A 127 5.55 8.84 -11.94
N LEU A 128 6.45 8.16 -12.65
CA LEU A 128 6.46 6.69 -12.66
C LEU A 128 6.73 6.13 -11.27
N GLU A 129 7.74 6.63 -10.56
CA GLU A 129 8.05 6.20 -9.19
C GLU A 129 6.89 6.48 -8.22
N GLU A 130 6.28 7.66 -8.31
CA GLU A 130 5.11 8.02 -7.50
C GLU A 130 3.93 7.10 -7.80
N ASN A 131 3.67 6.81 -9.08
CA ASN A 131 2.63 5.87 -9.49
C ASN A 131 2.92 4.45 -9.01
N LEU A 132 4.18 4.01 -9.00
CA LEU A 132 4.59 2.71 -8.47
C LEU A 132 4.36 2.64 -6.96
N LEU A 133 4.78 3.66 -6.21
CA LEU A 133 4.53 3.75 -4.76
C LEU A 133 3.03 3.80 -4.44
N TYR A 134 2.28 4.58 -5.22
CA TYR A 134 0.84 4.68 -5.08
C TYR A 134 0.18 3.33 -5.33
N SER A 135 0.48 2.66 -6.45
CA SER A 135 -0.11 1.35 -6.80
C SER A 135 0.32 0.24 -5.83
N ALA A 136 1.52 0.35 -5.24
CA ALA A 136 1.98 -0.55 -4.19
C ALA A 136 1.21 -0.38 -2.86
N THR A 137 0.56 0.77 -2.66
CA THR A 137 -0.11 1.14 -1.40
C THR A 137 -1.64 1.12 -1.53
N PHE A 138 -2.17 1.63 -2.64
CA PHE A 138 -3.57 1.91 -2.88
C PHE A 138 -4.09 1.12 -4.08
N ASP A 139 -5.38 0.81 -4.05
CA ASP A 139 -6.11 0.34 -5.22
C ASP A 139 -6.34 1.52 -6.17
N THR A 140 -5.91 1.37 -7.43
CA THR A 140 -5.88 2.47 -8.41
C THR A 140 -7.27 2.95 -8.83
N LEU A 141 -8.31 2.12 -8.69
CA LEU A 141 -9.69 2.45 -9.03
C LEU A 141 -10.42 3.18 -7.89
N THR A 142 -10.22 2.71 -6.66
CA THR A 142 -11.00 3.15 -5.50
C THR A 142 -10.27 4.13 -4.59
N GLY A 143 -8.93 4.23 -4.69
CA GLY A 143 -8.10 5.14 -3.90
C GLY A 143 -7.94 4.77 -2.42
N ILE A 144 -8.58 3.69 -1.96
CA ILE A 144 -8.35 3.09 -0.64
C ILE A 144 -7.16 2.13 -0.69
N PHE A 145 -6.72 1.59 0.45
CA PHE A 145 -5.59 0.68 0.46
C PHE A 145 -5.85 -0.56 -0.41
N ASN A 146 -4.79 -1.09 -1.00
CA ASN A 146 -4.84 -2.42 -1.60
C ASN A 146 -4.73 -3.49 -0.49
N ARG A 147 -5.09 -4.73 -0.83
CA ARG A 147 -4.99 -5.88 0.08
C ARG A 147 -3.61 -6.01 0.74
N TYR A 148 -2.54 -5.86 -0.03
CA TYR A 148 -1.17 -6.04 0.47
C TYR A 148 -0.82 -5.04 1.58
N HIS A 149 -1.09 -3.77 1.34
CA HIS A 149 -0.80 -2.71 2.31
C HIS A 149 -1.69 -2.82 3.55
N PHE A 150 -2.97 -3.15 3.37
CA PHE A 150 -3.88 -3.42 4.47
C PHE A 150 -3.37 -4.54 5.38
N THR A 151 -2.99 -5.70 4.81
CA THR A 151 -2.53 -6.84 5.60
C THR A 151 -1.31 -6.48 6.46
N LYS A 152 -0.37 -5.69 5.94
CA LYS A 152 0.78 -5.21 6.71
C LYS A 152 0.36 -4.34 7.90
N LEU A 153 -0.47 -3.32 7.65
CA LEU A 153 -0.93 -2.40 8.70
C LEU A 153 -1.82 -3.11 9.74
N ALA A 154 -2.66 -4.04 9.29
CA ALA A 154 -3.53 -4.82 10.15
C ALA A 154 -2.74 -5.76 11.06
N ALA A 155 -1.69 -6.43 10.57
CA ALA A 155 -0.82 -7.26 11.41
C ALA A 155 -0.13 -6.44 12.52
N MET A 156 0.30 -5.21 12.21
CA MET A 156 0.85 -4.29 13.21
C MET A 156 -0.17 -3.91 14.28
N GLU A 157 -1.41 -3.66 13.88
CA GLU A 157 -2.51 -3.31 14.78
C GLU A 157 -2.93 -4.48 15.67
N VAL A 158 -3.02 -5.68 15.11
CA VAL A 158 -3.30 -6.92 15.85
C VAL A 158 -2.20 -7.18 16.89
N ALA A 159 -0.93 -6.98 16.53
CA ALA A 159 0.19 -7.10 17.46
C ALA A 159 0.12 -6.06 18.58
N TYR A 160 -0.28 -4.83 18.27
CA TYR A 160 -0.52 -3.78 19.27
C TYR A 160 -1.65 -4.18 20.22
N ALA A 161 -2.80 -4.58 19.69
CA ALA A 161 -3.95 -5.03 20.48
C ALA A 161 -3.59 -6.20 21.41
N GLY A 162 -2.79 -7.17 20.93
CA GLY A 162 -2.36 -8.33 21.73
C GLY A 162 -1.48 -7.93 22.91
N ARG A 163 -0.55 -7.00 22.72
CA ARG A 163 0.29 -6.46 23.81
C ARG A 163 -0.51 -5.70 24.86
N HIS A 164 -1.53 -4.95 24.43
CA HIS A 164 -2.36 -4.11 25.30
C HIS A 164 -3.64 -4.81 25.76
N LYS A 165 -3.85 -6.08 25.41
CA LYS A 165 -5.06 -6.88 25.71
C LYS A 165 -6.36 -6.18 25.27
N LEU A 166 -6.29 -5.45 24.16
CA LEU A 166 -7.42 -4.74 23.57
C LEU A 166 -8.19 -5.67 22.62
N PRO A 167 -9.51 -5.50 22.49
CA PRO A 167 -10.27 -6.16 21.43
C PRO A 167 -9.85 -5.65 20.05
N VAL A 168 -9.91 -6.54 19.06
CA VAL A 168 -9.69 -6.22 17.65
C VAL A 168 -10.85 -6.76 16.84
N GLY A 169 -11.34 -5.94 15.91
CA GLY A 169 -12.48 -6.25 15.05
C GLY A 169 -12.10 -6.16 13.59
N ILE A 170 -12.81 -6.91 12.75
CA ILE A 170 -12.70 -6.84 11.30
C ILE A 170 -14.08 -6.93 10.68
N ILE A 171 -14.25 -6.20 9.58
CA ILE A 171 -15.48 -6.14 8.80
C ILE A 171 -15.11 -6.48 7.36
N ILE A 172 -15.88 -7.36 6.73
CA ILE A 172 -15.81 -7.66 5.31
C ILE A 172 -17.16 -7.31 4.70
N ALA A 173 -17.14 -6.54 3.62
CA ALA A 173 -18.32 -6.09 2.90
C ALA A 173 -18.20 -6.48 1.42
N ASP A 174 -19.31 -6.89 0.82
CA ASP A 174 -19.37 -7.30 -0.58
C ASP A 174 -20.62 -6.73 -1.24
N ILE A 175 -20.42 -6.18 -2.44
CA ILE A 175 -21.48 -5.51 -3.19
C ILE A 175 -22.41 -6.57 -3.78
N ASP A 176 -23.68 -6.51 -3.40
CA ASP A 176 -24.66 -7.50 -3.80
C ASP A 176 -24.87 -7.47 -5.32
N ASN A 177 -24.82 -8.65 -5.94
CA ASN A 177 -25.08 -8.86 -7.36
C ASN A 177 -24.17 -8.06 -8.30
N PHE A 178 -22.94 -7.73 -7.88
CA PHE A 178 -22.00 -6.92 -8.67
C PHE A 178 -21.72 -7.49 -10.07
N LYS A 179 -21.58 -8.82 -10.19
CA LYS A 179 -21.43 -9.47 -11.50
C LYS A 179 -22.61 -9.16 -12.43
N SER A 180 -23.85 -9.20 -11.94
CA SER A 180 -25.03 -8.88 -12.73
C SER A 180 -25.07 -7.41 -13.13
N ILE A 181 -24.55 -6.49 -12.31
CA ILE A 181 -24.38 -5.08 -12.67
C ILE A 181 -23.42 -4.96 -13.87
N ASN A 182 -22.26 -5.61 -13.81
CA ASN A 182 -21.31 -5.63 -14.92
C ASN A 182 -21.90 -6.24 -16.19
N ASP A 183 -22.60 -7.37 -16.06
CA ASP A 183 -23.18 -8.07 -17.20
C ASP A 183 -24.32 -7.26 -17.85
N THR A 184 -25.03 -6.43 -17.09
CA THR A 184 -26.19 -5.64 -17.57
C THR A 184 -25.78 -4.26 -18.10
N TYR A 185 -24.86 -3.58 -17.41
CA TYR A 185 -24.54 -2.17 -17.67
C TYR A 185 -23.09 -1.94 -18.13
N GLY A 186 -22.28 -2.99 -18.18
CA GLY A 186 -20.88 -2.95 -18.60
C GLY A 186 -19.90 -2.63 -17.47
N HIS A 187 -18.62 -2.91 -17.72
CA HIS A 187 -17.56 -2.76 -16.71
C HIS A 187 -17.34 -1.33 -16.21
N GLN A 188 -17.58 -0.31 -17.05
CA GLN A 188 -17.50 1.09 -16.61
C GLN A 188 -18.49 1.41 -15.50
N TRP A 189 -19.67 0.78 -15.54
CA TRP A 189 -20.68 0.88 -14.49
C TRP A 189 -20.20 0.20 -13.20
N GLY A 190 -19.60 -0.99 -13.30
CA GLY A 190 -19.00 -1.65 -12.15
C GLY A 190 -17.87 -0.83 -11.52
N ASP A 191 -17.01 -0.24 -12.34
CA ASP A 191 -15.93 0.64 -11.88
C ASP A 191 -16.48 1.85 -11.12
N PHE A 192 -17.52 2.50 -11.65
CA PHE A 192 -18.24 3.58 -10.98
C PHE A 192 -18.80 3.14 -9.62
N VAL A 193 -19.43 1.97 -9.57
CA VAL A 193 -20.01 1.41 -8.33
C VAL A 193 -18.94 1.16 -7.28
N LEU A 194 -17.81 0.58 -7.66
CA LEU A 194 -16.67 0.32 -6.76
C LEU A 194 -16.09 1.63 -6.21
N SER A 195 -15.82 2.60 -7.07
CA SER A 195 -15.29 3.91 -6.63
C SER A 195 -16.27 4.64 -5.71
N ARG A 196 -17.58 4.58 -6.00
CA ARG A 196 -18.60 5.21 -5.16
C ARG A 196 -18.78 4.51 -3.82
N PHE A 197 -18.79 3.18 -3.81
CA PHE A 197 -18.83 2.41 -2.58
C PHE A 197 -17.64 2.74 -1.67
N ALA A 198 -16.42 2.80 -2.23
CA ALA A 198 -15.23 3.18 -1.49
C ALA A 198 -15.37 4.58 -0.85
N ASN A 199 -15.88 5.56 -1.59
CA ASN A 199 -16.13 6.91 -1.06
C ASN A 199 -17.16 6.91 0.07
N ILE A 200 -18.26 6.16 -0.06
CA ILE A 200 -19.26 6.02 1.01
C ILE A 200 -18.61 5.45 2.28
N VAL A 201 -17.75 4.45 2.15
CA VAL A 201 -17.01 3.89 3.29
C VAL A 201 -16.05 4.92 3.90
N ILE A 202 -15.34 5.71 3.08
CA ILE A 202 -14.44 6.78 3.56
C ILE A 202 -15.22 7.87 4.31
N GLU A 203 -16.39 8.27 3.83
CA GLU A 203 -17.22 9.29 4.48
C GLU A 203 -17.82 8.79 5.81
N ASN A 204 -17.96 7.46 5.95
CA ASN A 204 -18.55 6.81 7.12
C ASN A 204 -17.53 6.12 8.03
N LYS A 205 -16.22 6.26 7.78
CA LYS A 205 -15.17 5.71 8.65
C LYS A 205 -14.64 6.76 9.62
N ARG A 206 -14.00 6.31 10.70
CA ARG A 206 -13.15 7.16 11.54
C ARG A 206 -11.82 7.43 10.84
N THR A 207 -11.13 8.49 11.23
CA THR A 207 -9.86 8.91 10.61
C THR A 207 -8.82 7.79 10.65
N GLU A 208 -8.75 7.09 11.78
CA GLU A 208 -7.80 6.04 12.10
C GLU A 208 -8.15 4.65 11.52
N ASP A 209 -9.38 4.44 11.04
CA ASP A 209 -9.81 3.15 10.51
C ASP A 209 -9.04 2.80 9.23
N LEU A 210 -8.62 1.54 9.14
CA LEU A 210 -7.99 0.99 7.93
C LEU A 210 -9.09 0.47 7.01
N VAL A 211 -9.06 0.86 5.74
CA VAL A 211 -10.03 0.43 4.71
C VAL A 211 -9.28 0.03 3.45
N ALA A 212 -9.65 -1.10 2.88
CA ALA A 212 -9.01 -1.62 1.68
C ALA A 212 -9.96 -2.38 0.77
N ARG A 213 -9.61 -2.43 -0.53
CA ARG A 213 -10.22 -3.36 -1.47
C ARG A 213 -9.50 -4.70 -1.37
N TYR A 214 -10.22 -5.73 -0.96
CA TYR A 214 -9.64 -7.04 -0.65
C TYR A 214 -9.54 -7.93 -1.90
N GLY A 215 -10.52 -7.85 -2.78
CA GLY A 215 -10.51 -8.52 -4.10
C GLY A 215 -11.82 -8.25 -4.84
N GLY A 216 -11.79 -8.09 -6.16
CA GLY A 216 -13.01 -7.88 -6.96
C GLY A 216 -13.93 -6.79 -6.40
N ASP A 217 -15.05 -7.19 -5.81
CA ASP A 217 -16.11 -6.42 -5.18
C ASP A 217 -16.14 -6.49 -3.64
N GLU A 218 -15.11 -7.09 -3.04
CA GLU A 218 -14.93 -7.24 -1.60
C GLU A 218 -14.08 -6.12 -1.01
N PHE A 219 -14.55 -5.58 0.10
CA PHE A 219 -13.91 -4.53 0.87
C PHE A 219 -13.70 -5.00 2.29
N ILE A 220 -12.58 -4.60 2.88
CA ILE A 220 -12.22 -4.97 4.25
C ILE A 220 -11.92 -3.73 5.07
N ILE A 221 -12.39 -3.73 6.32
CA ILE A 221 -12.24 -2.63 7.26
C ILE A 221 -11.73 -3.18 8.58
N LEU A 222 -10.72 -2.53 9.14
CA LEU A 222 -10.26 -2.74 10.51
C LEU A 222 -10.53 -1.45 11.30
N PRO A 223 -11.64 -1.41 12.06
CA PRO A 223 -11.94 -0.28 12.92
C PRO A 223 -10.91 -0.12 14.03
N ARG A 224 -10.48 1.11 14.28
CA ARG A 224 -9.66 1.45 15.44
C ARG A 224 -10.52 2.19 16.48
N GLY A 225 -10.27 1.92 17.75
CA GLY A 225 -11.03 2.47 18.88
C GLY A 225 -11.92 1.42 19.56
N GLU A 226 -13.14 1.82 19.96
CA GLU A 226 -14.05 0.92 20.67
C GLU A 226 -14.53 -0.23 19.76
N VAL A 227 -14.26 -1.45 20.20
CA VAL A 227 -14.66 -2.70 19.55
C VAL A 227 -15.54 -3.50 20.51
N SER A 228 -16.83 -3.48 20.25
CA SER A 228 -17.87 -4.29 20.92
C SER A 228 -18.87 -4.79 19.86
N GLN A 229 -19.70 -5.77 20.21
CA GLN A 229 -20.72 -6.28 19.28
C GLN A 229 -21.63 -5.15 18.80
N GLU A 230 -22.09 -4.29 19.72
CA GLU A 230 -23.02 -3.20 19.45
C GLU A 230 -22.35 -2.11 18.60
N ALA A 231 -21.11 -1.72 18.93
CA ALA A 231 -20.38 -0.69 18.20
C ALA A 231 -20.04 -1.14 16.77
N MET A 232 -19.58 -2.39 16.61
CA MET A 232 -19.28 -2.96 15.29
C MET A 232 -20.54 -3.09 14.45
N TYR A 233 -21.63 -3.62 15.02
CA TYR A 233 -22.91 -3.74 14.32
C TYR A 233 -23.44 -2.36 13.87
N ALA A 234 -23.42 -1.37 14.77
CA ALA A 234 -23.84 -0.01 14.44
C ALA A 234 -22.99 0.62 13.32
N TYR A 235 -21.68 0.37 13.30
CA TYR A 235 -20.81 0.79 12.21
C TYR A 235 -21.23 0.12 10.90
N CYS A 236 -21.31 -1.21 10.87
CA CYS A 236 -21.73 -1.96 9.67
C CYS A 236 -23.08 -1.47 9.14
N GLU A 237 -24.09 -1.30 10.00
CA GLU A 237 -25.42 -0.81 9.59
C GLU A 237 -25.39 0.63 9.07
N ARG A 238 -24.50 1.49 9.60
CA ARG A 238 -24.31 2.83 9.05
C ARG A 238 -23.81 2.78 7.61
N ILE A 239 -22.80 1.96 7.32
CA ILE A 239 -22.32 1.77 5.94
C ILE A 239 -23.42 1.19 5.07
N ARG A 240 -24.07 0.10 5.53
CA ARG A 240 -25.10 -0.61 4.76
C ARG A 240 -26.24 0.31 4.34
N ARG A 241 -26.77 1.09 5.29
CA ARG A 241 -27.84 2.07 5.03
C ARG A 241 -27.37 3.21 4.13
N ALA A 242 -26.16 3.72 4.34
CA ALA A 242 -25.61 4.76 3.47
C ALA A 242 -25.50 4.29 2.01
N VAL A 243 -25.17 3.02 1.77
CA VAL A 243 -25.15 2.42 0.43
C VAL A 243 -26.57 2.23 -0.12
N GLU A 244 -27.49 1.67 0.68
CA GLU A 244 -28.88 1.45 0.30
C GLU A 244 -29.62 2.76 -0.06
N ASP A 245 -29.37 3.83 0.70
CA ASP A 245 -29.96 5.16 0.48
C ASP A 245 -29.27 5.92 -0.67
N PHE A 246 -28.08 5.48 -1.10
CA PHE A 246 -27.34 6.16 -2.16
C PHE A 246 -27.94 5.88 -3.53
N LYS A 247 -28.23 6.96 -4.27
CA LYS A 247 -28.69 6.87 -5.65
C LYS A 247 -27.50 6.70 -6.60
N PHE A 248 -27.13 5.46 -6.89
CA PHE A 248 -26.13 5.17 -7.92
C PHE A 248 -26.71 5.55 -9.28
N SER A 249 -26.20 6.65 -9.83
CA SER A 249 -26.57 7.16 -11.14
C SER A 249 -25.31 7.42 -11.96
N PHE A 250 -25.24 6.78 -13.12
CA PHE A 250 -24.17 6.93 -14.08
C PHE A 250 -24.78 7.01 -15.48
N ASP A 251 -24.38 8.04 -16.23
CA ASP A 251 -25.07 8.52 -17.42
C ASP A 251 -26.55 8.82 -17.18
N THR A 252 -27.46 8.01 -17.73
CA THR A 252 -28.92 8.17 -17.65
C THR A 252 -29.62 7.05 -16.89
N VAL A 253 -28.87 6.12 -16.30
CA VAL A 253 -29.42 4.96 -15.59
C VAL A 253 -29.24 5.15 -14.09
N ALA A 254 -30.26 4.83 -13.31
CA ALA A 254 -30.21 4.80 -11.85
C ALA A 254 -30.49 3.37 -11.36
N VAL A 255 -29.61 2.84 -10.50
CA VAL A 255 -29.69 1.48 -9.99
C VAL A 255 -29.63 1.49 -8.47
N GLY A 256 -30.52 0.75 -7.82
CA GLY A 256 -30.42 0.49 -6.39
C GLY A 256 -29.35 -0.57 -6.14
N ILE A 257 -28.40 -0.28 -5.26
CA ILE A 257 -27.30 -1.18 -4.92
C ILE A 257 -27.34 -1.41 -3.42
N THR A 258 -27.11 -2.67 -3.03
CA THR A 258 -27.03 -3.06 -1.63
C THR A 258 -25.70 -3.74 -1.36
N VAL A 259 -25.38 -3.90 -0.08
CA VAL A 259 -24.16 -4.54 0.37
C VAL A 259 -24.51 -5.55 1.46
N SER A 260 -23.87 -6.72 1.39
CA SER A 260 -23.85 -7.69 2.48
C SER A 260 -22.59 -7.48 3.31
N ILE A 261 -22.73 -7.52 4.64
CA ILE A 261 -21.62 -7.24 5.56
C ILE A 261 -21.49 -8.36 6.59
N GLY A 262 -20.29 -8.91 6.72
CA GLY A 262 -19.90 -9.82 7.79
C GLY A 262 -18.89 -9.15 8.70
N PHE A 263 -19.02 -9.31 10.01
CA PHE A 263 -17.99 -8.85 10.94
C PHE A 263 -17.70 -9.87 12.03
N HIS A 264 -16.48 -9.79 12.55
CA HIS A 264 -16.05 -10.53 13.71
C HIS A 264 -15.14 -9.67 14.58
N PHE A 265 -15.16 -9.91 15.88
CA PHE A 265 -14.22 -9.31 16.80
C PHE A 265 -13.87 -10.32 17.89
N LYS A 266 -12.66 -10.21 18.41
CA LYS A 266 -12.22 -11.00 19.55
C LYS A 266 -11.30 -10.19 20.44
N LYS A 267 -11.21 -10.59 21.70
CA LYS A 267 -10.17 -10.06 22.59
C LYS A 267 -8.84 -10.54 22.06
N SER A 268 -7.91 -9.62 21.81
CA SER A 268 -6.60 -10.00 21.30
C SER A 268 -5.79 -10.68 22.40
N GLU A 269 -5.29 -11.87 22.09
CA GLU A 269 -4.38 -12.62 22.96
C GLU A 269 -2.93 -12.47 22.46
N LEU A 270 -1.95 -12.83 23.29
CA LEU A 270 -0.55 -12.91 22.87
C LEU A 270 -0.37 -14.14 21.97
N ALA A 271 -0.78 -13.99 20.71
CA ALA A 271 -0.62 -14.97 19.65
C ALA A 271 0.13 -14.35 18.47
N ASP A 272 0.51 -15.18 17.50
CA ASP A 272 1.09 -14.71 16.25
C ASP A 272 0.11 -13.77 15.53
N PRO A 273 0.53 -12.53 15.18
CA PRO A 273 -0.38 -11.54 14.59
C PRO A 273 -0.94 -11.94 13.23
N GLU A 274 -0.16 -12.66 12.41
CA GLU A 274 -0.61 -13.08 11.08
C GLU A 274 -1.68 -14.16 11.16
N THR A 275 -1.47 -15.16 12.01
CA THR A 275 -2.45 -16.21 12.32
C THR A 275 -3.72 -15.59 12.89
N THR A 276 -3.57 -14.68 13.85
CA THR A 276 -4.71 -13.99 14.48
C THR A 276 -5.53 -13.17 13.48
N LEU A 277 -4.86 -12.46 12.56
CA LEU A 277 -5.51 -11.72 11.48
C LEU A 277 -6.22 -12.65 10.51
N SER A 278 -5.57 -13.75 10.10
CA SER A 278 -6.17 -14.75 9.22
C SER A 278 -7.46 -15.34 9.82
N ASP A 279 -7.46 -15.68 11.11
CA ASP A 279 -8.65 -16.19 11.80
C ASP A 279 -9.78 -15.16 11.85
N LEU A 280 -9.45 -13.90 12.11
CA LEU A 280 -10.43 -12.79 12.10
C LEU A 280 -11.09 -12.67 10.74
N ILE A 281 -10.28 -12.63 9.67
CA ILE A 281 -10.75 -12.53 8.28
C ILE A 281 -11.64 -13.72 7.95
N HIS A 282 -11.17 -14.94 8.23
CA HIS A 282 -11.92 -16.16 7.94
C HIS A 282 -13.29 -16.20 8.63
N THR A 283 -13.34 -15.77 9.89
CA THR A 283 -14.59 -15.77 10.66
C THR A 283 -15.56 -14.68 10.20
N ALA A 284 -15.05 -13.51 9.81
CA ALA A 284 -15.88 -12.45 9.22
C ALA A 284 -16.40 -12.83 7.83
N ASP A 285 -15.62 -13.58 7.04
CA ASP A 285 -16.03 -14.10 5.73
C ASP A 285 -17.17 -15.11 5.86
N GLN A 286 -17.13 -16.00 6.84
CA GLN A 286 -18.27 -16.89 7.16
C GLN A 286 -19.53 -16.09 7.52
N ALA A 287 -19.39 -15.01 8.28
CA ALA A 287 -20.52 -14.14 8.59
C ALA A 287 -21.08 -13.43 7.35
N LEU A 288 -20.20 -12.98 6.44
CA LEU A 288 -20.60 -12.40 5.16
C LEU A 288 -21.35 -13.42 4.29
N TYR A 289 -20.86 -14.65 4.23
CA TYR A 289 -21.54 -15.75 3.55
C TYR A 289 -22.96 -15.96 4.09
N CYS A 290 -23.13 -16.00 5.42
CA CYS A 290 -24.45 -16.06 6.04
C CYS A 290 -25.34 -14.86 5.70
N ALA A 291 -24.78 -13.65 5.58
CA ALA A 291 -25.54 -12.47 5.16
C ALA A 291 -26.09 -12.64 3.73
N LYS A 292 -25.25 -13.18 2.82
CA LYS A 292 -25.66 -13.47 1.44
C LYS A 292 -26.75 -14.56 1.37
N GLU A 293 -26.63 -15.63 2.15
CA GLU A 293 -27.65 -16.70 2.19
C GLU A 293 -28.97 -16.25 2.80
N LYS A 294 -28.94 -15.41 3.84
CA LYS A 294 -30.14 -14.90 4.52
C LYS A 294 -30.82 -13.74 3.78
N GLY A 295 -30.59 -13.60 2.48
CA GLY A 295 -31.31 -12.66 1.61
C GLY A 295 -30.55 -11.38 1.25
N ARG A 296 -29.24 -11.29 1.51
CA ARG A 296 -28.40 -10.12 1.20
C ARG A 296 -28.86 -8.85 1.92
N ASN A 297 -28.25 -7.69 1.59
CA ASN A 297 -28.56 -6.38 2.16
C ASN A 297 -28.70 -6.41 3.70
N ARG A 298 -27.72 -7.02 4.37
CA ARG A 298 -27.78 -7.20 5.83
C ARG A 298 -26.39 -7.36 6.43
N THR A 299 -26.35 -7.10 7.74
CA THR A 299 -25.17 -7.32 8.57
C THR A 299 -25.32 -8.60 9.38
N GLU A 300 -24.33 -9.48 9.33
CA GLU A 300 -24.24 -10.66 10.19
C GLU A 300 -22.92 -10.67 10.97
N SER A 301 -22.94 -11.34 12.12
CA SER A 301 -21.76 -11.57 12.96
C SER A 301 -21.67 -13.03 13.32
N CYS A 302 -20.46 -13.59 13.43
CA CYS A 302 -20.32 -14.99 13.83
C CYS A 302 -20.85 -15.28 15.25
N CYS A 303 -21.03 -14.27 16.09
CA CYS A 303 -21.67 -14.40 17.40
C CYS A 303 -23.12 -14.92 17.31
N ASN A 304 -23.74 -14.84 16.12
CA ASN A 304 -25.11 -15.27 15.83
C ASN A 304 -25.17 -16.55 14.97
N ILE A 305 -24.04 -17.21 14.71
CA ILE A 305 -23.98 -18.42 13.89
C ILE A 305 -23.80 -19.61 14.84
N PRO A 306 -24.73 -20.59 14.88
CA PRO A 306 -24.47 -21.87 15.51
C PRO A 306 -23.26 -22.48 14.82
N VAL A 307 -22.14 -22.56 15.52
CA VAL A 307 -20.93 -23.22 15.01
C VAL A 307 -21.26 -24.71 14.94
N GLU A 308 -21.63 -25.22 13.76
CA GLU A 308 -21.59 -26.67 13.58
C GLU A 308 -20.12 -27.10 13.64
N PRO A 309 -19.77 -28.10 14.45
CA PRO A 309 -18.40 -28.56 14.56
C PRO A 309 -17.95 -29.04 13.18
N VAL A 310 -16.83 -28.49 12.70
CA VAL A 310 -16.17 -28.87 11.45
C VAL A 310 -16.02 -30.39 11.42
N GLY A 311 -16.88 -31.04 10.65
CA GLY A 311 -16.84 -32.48 10.42
C GLY A 311 -15.55 -32.82 9.70
N THR A 312 -14.70 -33.60 10.34
CA THR A 312 -13.59 -34.29 9.70
C THR A 312 -14.10 -35.01 8.45
N LEU A 313 -13.64 -34.56 7.28
CA LEU A 313 -13.83 -35.28 6.03
C LEU A 313 -13.36 -36.73 6.21
N PRO A 314 -14.17 -37.74 5.82
CA PRO A 314 -13.70 -39.11 5.88
C PRO A 314 -12.60 -39.28 4.83
N VAL A 315 -11.40 -39.62 5.30
CA VAL A 315 -10.31 -40.09 4.46
C VAL A 315 -10.77 -41.42 3.86
N SER A 316 -11.23 -41.34 2.61
CA SER A 316 -11.51 -42.50 1.75
C SER A 316 -10.20 -43.24 1.48
N GLY A 317 -9.78 -44.08 2.43
CA GLY A 317 -8.77 -45.12 2.23
C GLY A 317 -9.38 -46.30 1.49
N ARG A 318 -9.31 -46.29 0.15
CA ARG A 318 -9.46 -47.52 -0.64
C ARG A 318 -8.24 -48.41 -0.37
N VAL A 319 -8.34 -49.28 0.63
CA VAL A 319 -7.49 -50.46 0.75
C VAL A 319 -8.10 -51.55 -0.13
N LEU A 320 -7.49 -51.79 -1.29
CA LEU A 320 -7.70 -52.99 -2.08
C LEU A 320 -7.15 -54.19 -1.28
N SER A 321 -8.02 -54.86 -0.52
CA SER A 321 -7.70 -56.18 0.05
C SER A 321 -7.99 -57.25 -1.00
N GLY A 322 -6.91 -57.76 -1.62
CA GLY A 322 -6.94 -58.93 -2.46
C GLY A 322 -7.33 -60.15 -1.63
N LYS A 323 -8.50 -60.74 -1.90
CA LYS A 323 -8.85 -62.08 -1.44
C LYS A 323 -8.24 -63.11 -2.39
N ILE A 324 -7.12 -63.68 -1.97
CA ILE A 324 -6.67 -64.99 -2.44
C ILE A 324 -7.61 -66.03 -1.81
N VAL A 325 -8.51 -66.60 -2.60
CA VAL A 325 -9.25 -67.81 -2.23
C VAL A 325 -8.53 -68.99 -2.87
N ARG A 326 -7.95 -69.85 -2.03
CA ARG A 326 -7.40 -71.16 -2.39
C ARG A 326 -8.33 -72.25 -1.87
N ARG A 327 -8.55 -73.27 -2.73
CA ARG A 327 -8.99 -74.66 -2.52
C ARG A 327 -10.49 -74.98 -2.58
N PRO A 328 -10.86 -76.23 -2.93
CA PRO A 328 -10.03 -77.35 -3.43
C PRO A 328 -9.96 -77.42 -4.96
#